data_AF-B4J9N7-F1
#
_entry.id   AF-B4J9N7-F1
#
_cell.length_a   1.000
_cell.length_b   1.000
_cell.length_c   1.000
_cell.angle_alpha   90.00
_cell.angle_beta   90.00
_cell.angle_gamma   90.00
#
_symmetry.space_group_name_H-M   'P 1'
#
loop_
_entity.id
_entity.type
_entity.pdbx_description
1 polymer ?
#
loop_
_entity_poly.entity_id
_entity_poly.type
_entity_poly.pdbx_seq_one_letter_code
_entity_poly.pdbx_strand_id
1 'polypeptide(L)'
;MRGLIIVPMDLEPGFRKADIHSLPTVSSGMIFNFFAAATDNKLCSENNDLLIDYVHLRRQAEICELKALVFSAGDFSNTETHANVAVKVVEEASLIADSQCSLCASVGICPHVVAFVFWLHNKSTDKRPAVVLEFWGTELEALVQPEPTKAIRISDMLPPSQETDEDAPSPSADEERSFLDSVLEELAICGRDSALYRQCVDTSDEFESILVHHVLLKAADYNIYDMQSFLQHMELQAQGGLFENLGEVTKQQYKSKLWIEAQYMRIRCSMMHMIATRKTHEEDDQIFNMLFCKGRDENIEDRVQQKQHKRFILKQTEKLENKEYLECGLLLHENYPYLCGAPDGITDDHIVEIKSPKTEEDFEKYLEARESIAPKYMAQIQMQMFLANVKKALYCVLSPTFETNGALHYVWVQADPEFVASLLAMADEFWKDVVYPRLISIYPHTV
;
A
#
# COMPACT_ATOMS: atom_id res chain seq x y z
N MET A 1 2.70 -11.96 4.21
CA MET A 1 2.21 -12.45 2.91
C MET A 1 2.71 -13.88 2.73
N ARG A 2 1.82 -14.88 2.69
CA ARG A 2 2.20 -16.17 2.11
C ARG A 2 2.46 -15.89 0.63
N GLY A 3 3.65 -16.24 0.13
CA GLY A 3 3.99 -16.02 -1.27
C GLY A 3 2.93 -16.69 -2.15
N LEU A 4 2.36 -15.94 -3.07
CA LEU A 4 1.40 -16.47 -4.04
C LEU A 4 2.18 -17.35 -5.01
N ILE A 5 1.98 -18.66 -4.95
CA ILE A 5 2.55 -19.60 -5.92
C ILE A 5 1.63 -19.55 -7.13
N ILE A 6 1.99 -18.78 -8.16
CA ILE A 6 1.39 -18.95 -9.49
C ILE A 6 1.85 -20.32 -9.98
N VAL A 7 0.95 -21.29 -10.01
CA VAL A 7 1.24 -22.62 -10.56
C VAL A 7 1.42 -22.44 -12.07
N PRO A 8 2.61 -22.70 -12.64
CA PRO A 8 2.76 -22.71 -14.08
C PRO A 8 1.90 -23.85 -14.63
N MET A 9 0.84 -23.50 -15.34
CA MET A 9 0.01 -24.47 -16.06
C MET A 9 0.71 -24.81 -17.37
N ASP A 10 1.27 -26.01 -17.46
CA ASP A 10 1.83 -26.52 -18.70
C ASP A 10 0.73 -27.04 -19.63
N LEU A 11 0.85 -26.76 -20.93
CA LEU A 11 -0.04 -27.35 -21.94
C LEU A 11 0.22 -28.85 -22.04
N GLU A 12 -0.84 -29.64 -21.88
CA GLU A 12 -0.75 -31.08 -22.10
C GLU A 12 -0.40 -31.39 -23.57
N PRO A 13 0.39 -32.45 -23.84
CA PRO A 13 0.74 -32.83 -25.20
C PRO A 13 -0.48 -33.03 -26.09
N GLY A 14 -0.54 -32.26 -27.19
CA GLY A 14 -1.64 -32.30 -28.16
C GLY A 14 -2.83 -31.40 -27.84
N PHE A 15 -2.79 -30.66 -26.73
CA PHE A 15 -3.75 -29.57 -26.45
C PHE A 15 -3.19 -28.23 -26.93
N ARG A 16 -4.09 -27.33 -27.31
CA ARG A 16 -3.80 -25.94 -27.65
C ARG A 16 -4.63 -25.00 -26.78
N LYS A 17 -4.11 -23.79 -26.52
CA LYS A 17 -4.85 -22.74 -25.83
C LYS A 17 -6.16 -22.46 -26.57
N ALA A 18 -7.23 -22.23 -25.81
CA ALA A 18 -8.50 -21.84 -26.38
C ALA A 18 -8.55 -20.31 -26.55
N ASP A 19 -9.03 -19.90 -27.72
CA ASP A 19 -9.51 -18.56 -28.02
C ASP A 19 -11.01 -18.59 -28.38
N ILE A 20 -11.63 -17.40 -28.46
CA ILE A 20 -13.06 -17.24 -28.76
C ILE A 20 -13.52 -17.93 -30.08
N HIS A 21 -12.64 -18.09 -31.07
CA HIS A 21 -12.94 -18.74 -32.35
C HIS A 21 -12.69 -20.25 -32.32
N SER A 22 -11.91 -20.71 -31.35
CA SER A 22 -11.52 -22.11 -31.24
C SER A 22 -12.54 -22.97 -30.49
N LEU A 23 -13.44 -22.37 -29.69
CA LEU A 23 -14.42 -23.09 -28.87
C LEU A 23 -15.49 -23.82 -29.72
N PRO A 24 -15.97 -25.00 -29.29
CA PRO A 24 -17.14 -25.62 -29.91
C PRO A 24 -18.41 -24.81 -29.58
N THR A 25 -19.40 -24.86 -30.47
CA THR A 25 -20.71 -24.27 -30.17
C THR A 25 -21.46 -25.14 -29.15
N VAL A 26 -21.83 -24.54 -28.02
CA VAL A 26 -22.65 -25.19 -27.00
C VAL A 26 -24.02 -24.50 -26.97
N SER A 27 -25.08 -25.23 -27.32
CA SER A 27 -26.45 -24.70 -27.32
C SER A 27 -27.18 -24.96 -25.99
N SER A 28 -28.22 -24.19 -25.69
CA SER A 28 -29.03 -24.42 -24.48
C SER A 28 -29.69 -25.80 -24.46
N GLY A 29 -29.97 -26.40 -25.63
CA GLY A 29 -30.48 -27.77 -25.75
C GLY A 29 -29.45 -28.83 -25.36
N MET A 30 -28.18 -28.62 -25.70
CA MET A 30 -27.07 -29.50 -25.28
C MET A 30 -26.94 -29.53 -23.76
N ILE A 31 -27.00 -28.34 -23.14
CA ILE A 31 -26.91 -28.16 -21.70
C ILE A 31 -28.07 -28.87 -21.00
N PHE A 32 -29.29 -28.65 -21.48
CA PHE A 32 -30.48 -29.29 -20.92
C PHE A 32 -30.39 -30.83 -20.97
N ASN A 33 -30.04 -31.39 -22.14
CA ASN A 33 -29.91 -32.84 -22.31
C ASN A 33 -28.80 -33.43 -21.44
N PHE A 34 -27.68 -32.71 -21.30
CA PHE A 34 -26.57 -33.12 -20.47
C PHE A 34 -26.94 -33.19 -18.98
N PHE A 35 -27.61 -32.15 -18.45
CA PHE A 35 -28.06 -32.14 -17.06
C PHE A 35 -29.21 -33.12 -16.79
N ALA A 36 -30.11 -33.33 -17.77
CA ALA A 36 -31.23 -34.26 -17.66
C ALA A 36 -30.78 -35.73 -17.63
N ALA A 37 -29.62 -36.06 -18.21
CA ALA A 37 -29.06 -37.41 -18.23
C ALA A 37 -28.33 -37.80 -16.93
N ALA A 38 -28.06 -36.86 -16.03
CA ALA A 38 -27.35 -37.13 -14.79
C ALA A 38 -28.27 -37.62 -13.66
N THR A 39 -27.87 -38.72 -13.04
CA THR A 39 -28.64 -39.41 -11.99
C THR A 39 -28.30 -38.96 -10.56
N ASP A 40 -27.19 -38.24 -10.35
CA ASP A 40 -26.74 -37.75 -9.03
C ASP A 40 -26.39 -36.25 -9.10
N ASN A 41 -27.38 -35.41 -8.80
CA ASN A 41 -27.21 -33.94 -8.80
C ASN A 41 -27.09 -33.43 -7.36
N LYS A 42 -25.86 -33.19 -6.89
CA LYS A 42 -25.63 -32.37 -5.67
C LYS A 42 -25.23 -30.96 -6.07
N LEU A 43 -26.25 -30.14 -6.36
CA LEU A 43 -26.09 -28.71 -6.56
C LEU A 43 -26.24 -28.01 -5.20
N CYS A 44 -25.13 -27.68 -4.55
CA CYS A 44 -25.15 -26.82 -3.36
C CYS A 44 -25.01 -25.36 -3.79
N SER A 45 -25.90 -24.48 -3.31
CA SER A 45 -26.02 -23.07 -3.74
C SER A 45 -25.03 -22.12 -3.06
N GLU A 46 -24.03 -22.62 -2.34
CA GLU A 46 -23.21 -21.79 -1.44
C GLU A 46 -22.02 -21.10 -2.12
N ASN A 47 -21.56 -21.55 -3.30
CA ASN A 47 -20.43 -20.95 -4.03
C ASN A 47 -20.84 -20.51 -5.44
N ASN A 48 -21.31 -19.26 -5.57
CA ASN A 48 -21.72 -18.67 -6.85
C ASN A 48 -20.62 -17.88 -7.56
N ASP A 49 -19.40 -17.86 -7.02
CA ASP A 49 -18.31 -16.98 -7.46
C ASP A 49 -17.15 -17.76 -8.10
N LEU A 50 -17.48 -18.75 -8.94
CA LEU A 50 -16.51 -19.57 -9.65
C LEU A 50 -16.09 -18.91 -10.96
N LEU A 51 -14.79 -18.70 -11.11
CA LEU A 51 -14.12 -18.21 -12.31
C LEU A 51 -13.48 -19.36 -13.09
N ILE A 52 -13.30 -19.15 -14.39
CA ILE A 52 -12.76 -20.13 -15.34
C ILE A 52 -11.56 -19.51 -16.05
N ASP A 53 -10.41 -20.18 -16.01
CA ASP A 53 -9.19 -19.74 -16.69
C ASP A 53 -8.37 -20.94 -17.21
N TYR A 54 -7.27 -20.67 -17.91
CA TYR A 54 -6.35 -21.68 -18.49
C TYR A 54 -7.07 -22.71 -19.36
N VAL A 55 -7.99 -22.23 -20.19
CA VAL A 55 -8.80 -23.09 -21.05
C VAL A 55 -7.95 -23.58 -22.22
N HIS A 56 -7.91 -24.89 -22.39
CA HIS A 56 -7.27 -25.51 -23.55
C HIS A 56 -8.15 -26.61 -24.12
N LEU A 57 -7.95 -26.90 -25.40
CA LEU A 57 -8.74 -27.87 -26.12
C LEU A 57 -7.90 -28.72 -27.06
N ARG A 58 -8.46 -29.89 -27.39
CA ARG A 58 -7.93 -30.82 -28.36
C ARG A 58 -9.08 -31.38 -29.19
N ARG A 59 -8.96 -31.30 -30.51
CA ARG A 59 -9.91 -31.89 -31.45
C ARG A 59 -9.35 -33.19 -32.02
N GLN A 60 -10.08 -34.28 -31.88
CA GLN A 60 -9.79 -35.58 -32.48
C GLN A 60 -11.04 -36.08 -33.19
N ALA A 61 -10.99 -36.10 -34.53
CA ALA A 61 -12.15 -36.37 -35.38
C ALA A 61 -13.34 -35.44 -35.02
N GLU A 62 -14.44 -36.00 -34.53
CA GLU A 62 -15.69 -35.29 -34.20
C GLU A 62 -15.79 -34.86 -32.73
N ILE A 63 -14.77 -35.18 -31.92
CA ILE A 63 -14.75 -34.93 -30.48
C ILE A 63 -13.82 -33.76 -30.17
N CYS A 64 -14.38 -32.73 -29.56
CA CYS A 64 -13.64 -31.63 -28.95
C CYS A 64 -13.55 -31.86 -27.44
N GLU A 65 -12.36 -32.17 -26.96
CA GLU A 65 -12.07 -32.28 -25.53
C GLU A 65 -11.55 -30.93 -25.02
N LEU A 66 -12.19 -30.39 -23.99
CA LEU A 66 -11.83 -29.13 -23.37
C LEU A 66 -11.45 -29.36 -21.92
N LYS A 67 -10.47 -28.63 -21.43
CA LYS A 67 -10.16 -28.55 -20.01
C LYS A 67 -9.97 -27.11 -19.59
N ALA A 68 -10.28 -26.83 -18.33
CA ALA A 68 -10.09 -25.53 -17.72
C ALA A 68 -9.82 -25.65 -16.23
N LEU A 69 -9.21 -24.61 -15.69
CA LEU A 69 -9.09 -24.38 -14.25
C LEU A 69 -10.33 -23.63 -13.77
N VAL A 70 -10.97 -24.14 -12.72
CA VAL A 70 -12.14 -23.51 -12.08
C VAL A 70 -11.81 -23.23 -10.62
N PHE A 71 -11.97 -21.98 -10.18
CA PHE A 71 -11.57 -21.54 -8.83
C PHE A 71 -12.49 -20.42 -8.31
N SER A 72 -12.49 -20.18 -7.00
CA SER A 72 -13.27 -19.11 -6.37
C SER A 72 -12.54 -17.77 -6.42
N ALA A 73 -13.21 -16.68 -6.79
CA ALA A 73 -12.61 -15.34 -6.75
C ALA A 73 -12.20 -14.91 -5.33
N GLY A 74 -12.94 -15.34 -4.30
CA GLY A 74 -12.65 -15.02 -2.89
C GLY A 74 -11.51 -15.83 -2.26
N ASP A 75 -11.12 -16.96 -2.86
CA ASP A 75 -10.07 -17.85 -2.36
C ASP A 75 -9.07 -18.26 -3.46
N PHE A 76 -8.89 -17.41 -4.49
CA PHE A 76 -8.07 -17.72 -5.67
C PHE A 76 -6.61 -18.03 -5.33
N SER A 77 -6.11 -17.52 -4.19
CA SER A 77 -4.75 -17.76 -3.70
C SER A 77 -4.50 -19.19 -3.18
N ASN A 78 -5.56 -19.93 -2.87
CA ASN A 78 -5.48 -21.28 -2.32
C ASN A 78 -5.58 -22.33 -3.45
N THR A 79 -4.43 -22.82 -3.90
CA THR A 79 -4.37 -23.78 -5.03
C THR A 79 -5.04 -25.13 -4.74
N GLU A 80 -5.28 -25.47 -3.47
CA GLU A 80 -5.97 -26.72 -3.09
C GLU A 80 -7.47 -26.70 -3.45
N THR A 81 -8.06 -25.52 -3.62
CA THR A 81 -9.47 -25.35 -4.01
C THR A 81 -9.67 -25.25 -5.52
N HIS A 82 -8.58 -25.27 -6.30
CA HIS A 82 -8.65 -25.20 -7.76
C HIS A 82 -9.08 -26.55 -8.34
N ALA A 83 -10.17 -26.55 -9.11
CA ALA A 83 -10.68 -27.73 -9.80
C ALA A 83 -10.23 -27.73 -11.26
N ASN A 84 -9.54 -28.79 -11.68
CA ASN A 84 -9.33 -29.07 -13.10
C ASN A 84 -10.57 -29.78 -13.62
N VAL A 85 -11.28 -29.13 -14.55
CA VAL A 85 -12.52 -29.64 -15.13
C VAL A 85 -12.28 -29.96 -16.59
N ALA A 86 -12.66 -31.17 -17.02
CA ALA A 86 -12.62 -31.61 -18.40
C ALA A 86 -14.04 -31.86 -18.92
N VAL A 87 -14.34 -31.45 -20.15
CA VAL A 87 -15.64 -31.64 -20.82
C VAL A 87 -15.40 -32.12 -22.25
N LYS A 88 -16.14 -33.14 -22.69
CA LYS A 88 -16.09 -33.65 -24.07
C LYS A 88 -17.35 -33.27 -24.82
N VAL A 89 -17.18 -32.54 -25.92
CA VAL A 89 -18.26 -32.13 -26.81
C VAL A 89 -18.13 -32.89 -28.12
N VAL A 90 -19.23 -33.53 -28.54
CA VAL A 90 -19.34 -34.16 -29.87
C VAL A 90 -20.03 -33.14 -30.77
N GLU A 91 -19.28 -32.54 -31.69
CA GLU A 91 -19.74 -31.37 -32.46
C GLU A 91 -20.85 -31.76 -33.47
N GLU A 92 -20.70 -32.87 -34.20
CA GLU A 92 -21.71 -33.31 -35.19
C GLU A 92 -23.04 -33.71 -34.55
N ALA A 93 -22.97 -34.45 -33.44
CA ALA A 93 -24.15 -34.89 -32.70
C ALA A 93 -24.74 -33.78 -31.81
N SER A 94 -24.07 -32.62 -31.72
CA SER A 94 -24.45 -31.51 -30.85
C SER A 94 -24.82 -32.01 -29.45
N LEU A 95 -23.89 -32.69 -28.77
CA LEU A 95 -24.07 -33.20 -27.42
C LEU A 95 -22.80 -33.07 -26.58
N ILE A 96 -22.98 -32.93 -25.26
CA ILE A 96 -21.90 -33.04 -24.28
C ILE A 96 -21.89 -34.50 -23.81
N ALA A 97 -20.81 -35.22 -24.11
CA ALA A 97 -20.76 -36.67 -23.92
C ALA A 97 -20.28 -37.06 -22.52
N ASP A 98 -19.37 -36.29 -21.94
CA ASP A 98 -18.66 -36.65 -20.70
C ASP A 98 -18.13 -35.39 -20.01
N SER A 99 -18.02 -35.44 -18.68
CA SER A 99 -17.38 -34.42 -17.87
C SER A 99 -16.65 -35.03 -16.68
N GLN A 100 -15.50 -34.46 -16.32
CA GLN A 100 -14.69 -34.92 -15.20
C GLN A 100 -14.22 -33.71 -14.39
N CYS A 101 -14.17 -33.85 -13.07
CA CYS A 101 -13.70 -32.81 -12.16
C CYS A 101 -12.70 -33.43 -11.17
N SER A 102 -11.52 -32.81 -11.02
CA SER A 102 -10.47 -33.31 -10.14
C SER A 102 -10.84 -33.34 -8.65
N LEU A 103 -11.71 -32.41 -8.20
CA LEU A 103 -12.14 -32.31 -6.80
C LEU A 103 -13.44 -33.06 -6.50
N CYS A 104 -14.23 -33.39 -7.53
CA CYS A 104 -15.56 -33.98 -7.38
C CYS A 104 -15.71 -35.28 -8.18
N ALA A 105 -14.71 -36.15 -8.15
CA ALA A 105 -14.66 -37.38 -8.95
C ALA A 105 -15.82 -38.37 -8.71
N SER A 106 -16.52 -38.25 -7.57
CA SER A 106 -17.63 -39.13 -7.18
C SER A 106 -19.02 -38.64 -7.61
N VAL A 107 -19.12 -37.46 -8.22
CA VAL A 107 -20.39 -36.87 -8.65
C VAL A 107 -20.29 -36.52 -10.14
N GLY A 108 -21.20 -37.07 -10.96
CA GLY A 108 -21.20 -36.82 -12.40
C GLY A 108 -21.39 -35.33 -12.75
N ILE A 109 -22.17 -34.59 -11.95
CA ILE A 109 -22.41 -33.15 -12.14
C ILE A 109 -22.20 -32.39 -10.83
N CYS A 110 -21.14 -31.58 -10.79
CA CYS A 110 -20.80 -30.72 -9.66
C CYS A 110 -20.84 -29.23 -10.05
N PRO A 111 -20.82 -28.30 -9.08
CA PRO A 111 -20.80 -26.86 -9.37
C PRO A 111 -19.69 -26.41 -10.33
N HIS A 112 -18.50 -27.03 -10.27
CA HIS A 112 -17.40 -26.72 -11.18
C HIS A 112 -17.69 -27.10 -12.64
N VAL A 113 -18.31 -28.27 -12.86
CA VAL A 113 -18.76 -28.71 -14.20
C VAL A 113 -19.84 -27.78 -14.73
N VAL A 114 -20.79 -27.41 -13.86
CA VAL A 114 -21.89 -26.50 -14.21
C VAL A 114 -21.33 -25.14 -14.63
N ALA A 115 -20.46 -24.54 -13.80
CA ALA A 115 -19.83 -23.27 -14.09
C ALA A 115 -19.09 -23.30 -15.44
N PHE A 116 -18.31 -24.35 -15.71
CA PHE A 116 -17.57 -24.47 -16.95
C PHE A 116 -18.48 -24.66 -18.18
N VAL A 117 -19.53 -25.48 -18.10
CA VAL A 117 -20.49 -25.68 -19.20
C VAL A 117 -21.28 -24.41 -19.52
N PHE A 118 -21.73 -23.67 -18.51
CA PHE A 118 -22.41 -22.39 -18.72
C PHE A 118 -21.46 -21.31 -19.24
N TRP A 119 -20.20 -21.31 -18.80
CA TRP A 119 -19.16 -20.45 -19.35
C TRP A 119 -18.93 -20.75 -20.85
N LEU A 120 -18.84 -22.03 -21.23
CA LEU A 120 -18.69 -22.45 -22.63
C LEU A 120 -19.88 -22.01 -23.48
N HIS A 121 -21.10 -22.16 -22.97
CA HIS A 121 -22.30 -21.66 -23.65
C HIS A 121 -22.23 -20.15 -23.88
N ASN A 122 -21.97 -19.38 -22.82
CA ASN A 122 -21.92 -17.93 -22.90
C ASN A 122 -20.86 -17.47 -23.92
N LYS A 123 -19.62 -17.98 -23.81
CA LYS A 123 -18.53 -17.60 -24.71
C LYS A 123 -18.73 -18.09 -26.15
N SER A 124 -19.29 -19.27 -26.36
CA SER A 124 -19.55 -19.79 -27.72
C SER A 124 -20.72 -19.09 -28.43
N THR A 125 -21.59 -18.39 -27.69
CA THR A 125 -22.73 -17.63 -28.25
C THR A 125 -22.47 -16.14 -28.41
N ASP A 126 -21.30 -15.65 -27.99
CA ASP A 126 -20.92 -14.24 -28.12
C ASP A 126 -20.69 -13.87 -29.60
N LYS A 127 -21.52 -12.97 -30.13
CA LYS A 127 -21.57 -12.62 -31.56
C LYS A 127 -20.71 -11.40 -31.93
N ARG A 128 -19.99 -10.79 -30.99
CA ARG A 128 -19.18 -9.57 -31.27
C ARG A 128 -17.85 -9.54 -30.50
N PRO A 129 -16.85 -10.37 -30.85
CA PRO A 129 -15.50 -10.15 -30.36
C PRO A 129 -14.88 -8.99 -31.15
N ALA A 130 -14.66 -7.84 -30.49
CA ALA A 130 -13.90 -6.72 -31.07
C ALA A 130 -12.39 -7.01 -31.18
N VAL A 131 -11.90 -8.02 -30.43
CA VAL A 131 -10.50 -8.46 -30.33
C VAL A 131 -10.48 -9.98 -30.11
N VAL A 132 -9.45 -10.67 -30.60
CA VAL A 132 -9.21 -12.10 -30.29
C VAL A 132 -8.95 -12.23 -28.78
N LEU A 133 -9.88 -12.87 -28.07
CA LEU A 133 -9.76 -13.14 -26.63
C LEU A 133 -9.18 -14.54 -26.42
N GLU A 134 -7.98 -14.61 -25.85
CA GLU A 134 -7.37 -15.85 -25.36
C GLU A 134 -7.78 -16.09 -23.90
N PHE A 135 -8.06 -17.34 -23.54
CA PHE A 135 -8.53 -17.73 -22.21
C PHE A 135 -7.40 -18.40 -21.41
N TRP A 136 -6.25 -17.74 -21.30
CA TRP A 136 -5.04 -18.30 -20.71
C TRP A 136 -4.35 -17.35 -19.74
N GLY A 137 -4.68 -17.48 -18.45
CA GLY A 137 -4.10 -16.69 -17.36
C GLY A 137 -4.74 -15.33 -17.14
N THR A 138 -5.73 -14.95 -17.95
CA THR A 138 -6.32 -13.60 -17.97
C THR A 138 -7.08 -13.28 -16.68
N GLU A 139 -7.91 -14.20 -16.19
CA GLU A 139 -8.74 -13.99 -14.99
C GLU A 139 -7.88 -14.04 -13.73
N LEU A 140 -6.93 -14.98 -13.68
CA LEU A 140 -5.99 -15.09 -12.57
C LEU A 140 -5.05 -13.88 -12.50
N GLU A 141 -4.56 -13.39 -13.64
CA GLU A 141 -3.77 -12.15 -13.71
C GLU A 141 -4.59 -10.93 -13.28
N ALA A 142 -5.85 -10.83 -13.68
CA ALA A 142 -6.73 -9.73 -13.28
C ALA A 142 -6.97 -9.66 -11.76
N LEU A 143 -7.00 -10.80 -11.07
CA LEU A 143 -7.12 -10.86 -9.61
C LEU A 143 -5.78 -10.60 -8.88
N VAL A 144 -4.65 -10.90 -9.54
CA VAL A 144 -3.30 -10.68 -8.99
C VAL A 144 -2.84 -9.25 -9.19
N GLN A 145 -3.23 -8.61 -10.29
CA GLN A 145 -2.92 -7.21 -10.53
C GLN A 145 -3.90 -6.35 -9.71
N PRO A 146 -3.40 -5.44 -8.85
CA PRO A 146 -4.27 -4.38 -8.34
C PRO A 146 -4.81 -3.65 -9.57
N GLU A 147 -6.13 -3.61 -9.75
CA GLU A 147 -6.75 -2.98 -10.92
C GLU A 147 -6.00 -1.67 -11.23
N PRO A 148 -5.45 -1.48 -12.45
CA PRO A 148 -5.10 -0.16 -12.86
C PRO A 148 -6.42 0.60 -12.83
N THR A 149 -6.56 1.50 -11.86
CA THR A 149 -7.66 2.45 -11.80
C THR A 149 -7.52 3.29 -13.05
N LYS A 150 -8.08 2.79 -14.15
CA LYS A 150 -8.20 3.56 -15.38
C LYS A 150 -9.07 4.71 -14.95
N ALA A 151 -8.51 5.92 -14.91
CA ALA A 151 -9.25 7.10 -14.55
C ALA A 151 -10.42 7.22 -15.54
N ILE A 152 -11.60 6.80 -15.11
CA ILE A 152 -12.83 6.95 -15.88
C ILE A 152 -13.20 8.41 -15.71
N ARG A 153 -13.23 9.16 -16.81
CA ARG A 153 -13.76 10.53 -16.73
C ARG A 153 -15.26 10.41 -16.44
N ILE A 154 -15.81 11.33 -15.67
CA ILE A 154 -17.26 11.37 -15.42
C ILE A 154 -18.04 11.37 -16.74
N SER A 155 -17.48 11.99 -17.80
CA SER A 155 -18.00 11.95 -19.17
C SER A 155 -18.18 10.54 -19.75
N ASP A 156 -17.31 9.60 -19.37
CA ASP A 156 -17.30 8.24 -19.90
C ASP A 156 -18.28 7.33 -19.15
N MET A 157 -18.77 7.76 -17.99
CA MET A 157 -19.81 7.07 -17.20
C MET A 157 -21.22 7.47 -17.64
N LEU A 158 -21.35 8.59 -18.35
CA LEU A 158 -22.62 9.02 -18.91
C LEU A 158 -22.90 8.24 -20.20
N PRO A 159 -24.14 7.78 -20.44
CA PRO A 159 -24.52 7.30 -21.76
C PRO A 159 -24.18 8.40 -22.78
N PRO A 160 -23.75 8.07 -24.01
CA PRO A 160 -23.64 9.07 -25.05
C PRO A 160 -25.04 9.68 -25.23
N SER A 161 -25.26 10.84 -24.62
CA SER A 161 -26.50 11.59 -24.80
C SER A 161 -26.53 11.93 -26.28
N GLN A 162 -27.60 11.48 -26.94
CA GLN A 162 -27.99 12.13 -28.19
C GLN A 162 -28.10 13.62 -27.85
N GLU A 163 -27.30 14.43 -28.54
CA GLU A 163 -27.16 15.88 -28.34
C GLU A 163 -26.33 16.22 -27.08
N THR A 164 -25.02 16.19 -27.22
CA THR A 164 -24.18 17.17 -26.53
C THR A 164 -24.35 18.46 -27.32
N ASP A 165 -24.99 19.47 -26.71
CA ASP A 165 -24.93 20.84 -27.21
C ASP A 165 -23.45 21.27 -27.18
N GLU A 166 -22.73 21.06 -28.29
CA GLU A 166 -21.38 21.61 -28.50
C GLU A 166 -21.39 23.15 -28.47
N ASP A 167 -22.58 23.78 -28.47
CA ASP A 167 -22.83 25.22 -28.38
C ASP A 167 -23.24 25.71 -26.97
N ALA A 168 -23.27 24.85 -25.94
CA ALA A 168 -23.48 25.33 -24.58
C ALA A 168 -22.28 26.20 -24.16
N PRO A 169 -22.49 27.47 -23.75
CA PRO A 169 -21.38 28.31 -23.29
C PRO A 169 -20.69 27.61 -22.12
N SER A 170 -19.37 27.47 -22.21
CA SER A 170 -18.57 26.97 -21.10
C SER A 170 -18.94 27.79 -19.85
N PRO A 171 -19.23 27.14 -18.71
CA PRO A 171 -19.54 27.86 -17.49
C PRO A 171 -18.43 28.87 -17.21
N SER A 172 -18.82 30.06 -16.79
CA SER A 172 -17.86 31.07 -16.37
C SER A 172 -17.09 30.57 -15.15
N ALA A 173 -15.86 31.07 -14.95
CA ALA A 173 -15.05 30.71 -13.78
C ALA A 173 -15.79 30.97 -12.44
N ASP A 174 -16.70 31.96 -12.43
CA ASP A 174 -17.54 32.27 -11.28
C ASP A 174 -18.63 31.21 -11.04
N GLU A 175 -19.22 30.65 -12.10
CA GLU A 175 -20.21 29.57 -12.00
C GLU A 175 -19.56 28.25 -11.59
N GLU A 176 -18.37 27.94 -12.11
CA GLU A 176 -17.59 26.76 -11.69
C GLU A 176 -17.23 26.85 -10.21
N ARG A 177 -16.79 28.03 -9.75
CA ARG A 177 -16.47 28.27 -8.35
C ARG A 177 -17.69 28.19 -7.45
N SER A 178 -18.81 28.79 -7.86
CA SER A 178 -20.08 28.72 -7.11
C SER A 178 -20.60 27.27 -6.99
N PHE A 179 -20.42 26.45 -8.02
CA PHE A 179 -20.76 25.03 -7.96
C PHE A 179 -19.87 24.29 -6.96
N LEU A 180 -18.56 24.50 -7.03
CA LEU A 180 -17.60 23.91 -6.09
C LEU A 180 -17.95 24.30 -4.65
N ASP A 181 -18.17 25.59 -4.37
CA ASP A 181 -18.53 26.09 -3.05
C ASP A 181 -19.80 25.41 -2.52
N SER A 182 -20.83 25.24 -3.36
CA SER A 182 -22.08 24.54 -3.00
C SER A 182 -21.85 23.07 -2.66
N VAL A 183 -20.97 22.38 -3.40
CA VAL A 183 -20.60 20.99 -3.12
C VAL A 183 -19.85 20.88 -1.79
N LEU A 184 -18.95 21.83 -1.50
CA LEU A 184 -18.21 21.84 -0.24
C LEU A 184 -19.12 22.13 0.95
N GLU A 185 -20.07 23.05 0.83
CA GLU A 185 -21.07 23.33 1.88
C GLU A 185 -21.91 22.09 2.21
N GLU A 186 -22.39 21.36 1.21
CA GLU A 186 -23.15 20.11 1.43
C GLU A 186 -22.29 19.01 2.07
N LEU A 187 -21.03 18.89 1.66
CA LEU A 187 -20.08 17.95 2.27
C LEU A 187 -19.82 18.31 3.75
N ALA A 188 -19.74 19.61 4.08
CA ALA A 188 -19.61 20.10 5.45
C ALA A 188 -20.84 19.73 6.29
N ILE A 189 -22.05 20.00 5.78
CA ILE A 189 -23.32 19.70 6.44
C ILE A 189 -23.45 18.19 6.69
N CYS A 190 -23.07 17.37 5.71
CA CYS A 190 -23.13 15.93 5.80
C CYS A 190 -22.03 15.32 6.70
N GLY A 191 -21.03 16.11 7.12
CA GLY A 191 -19.89 15.63 7.90
C GLY A 191 -19.04 14.57 7.18
N ARG A 192 -19.03 14.58 5.84
CA ARG A 192 -18.32 13.57 5.03
C ARG A 192 -16.89 14.01 4.72
N ASP A 193 -15.93 13.30 5.30
CA ASP A 193 -14.51 13.50 5.04
C ASP A 193 -14.08 12.91 3.67
N SER A 194 -14.22 13.69 2.60
CA SER A 194 -13.80 13.32 1.25
C SER A 194 -12.47 14.00 0.85
N ALA A 195 -11.75 13.42 -0.13
CA ALA A 195 -10.50 14.01 -0.62
C ALA A 195 -10.71 15.41 -1.21
N LEU A 196 -11.81 15.63 -1.93
CA LEU A 196 -12.19 16.94 -2.45
C LEU A 196 -12.42 17.95 -1.32
N TYR A 197 -13.20 17.57 -0.30
CA TYR A 197 -13.48 18.42 0.85
C TYR A 197 -12.19 18.85 1.57
N ARG A 198 -11.26 17.90 1.79
CA ARG A 198 -9.97 18.17 2.41
C ARG A 198 -9.04 19.08 1.59
N GLN A 199 -9.17 19.07 0.27
CA GLN A 199 -8.31 19.86 -0.61
C GLN A 199 -8.85 21.27 -0.86
N CYS A 200 -10.16 21.46 -0.79
CA CYS A 200 -10.80 22.72 -1.17
C CYS A 200 -11.35 23.53 0.02
N VAL A 201 -11.56 22.91 1.18
CA VAL A 201 -11.90 23.64 2.40
C VAL A 201 -10.61 23.92 3.16
N ASP A 202 -10.35 25.20 3.43
CA ASP A 202 -9.30 25.62 4.36
C ASP A 202 -9.63 25.05 5.75
N THR A 203 -9.04 23.92 6.09
CA THR A 203 -8.95 23.50 7.48
C THR A 203 -7.93 24.41 8.12
N SER A 204 -8.34 25.31 9.03
CA SER A 204 -7.39 26.08 9.82
C SER A 204 -6.69 25.17 10.84
N ASP A 205 -5.85 24.26 10.35
CA ASP A 205 -4.88 23.56 11.17
C ASP A 205 -3.75 24.55 11.42
N GLU A 206 -3.45 24.81 12.70
CA GLU A 206 -2.37 25.72 13.10
C GLU A 206 -1.01 25.30 12.51
N PHE A 207 -0.88 24.05 12.08
CA PHE A 207 0.33 23.48 11.49
C PHE A 207 0.37 23.51 9.95
N GLU A 208 -0.64 24.02 9.24
CA GLU A 208 -0.64 24.02 7.76
C GLU A 208 0.64 24.63 7.17
N SER A 209 1.14 25.72 7.76
CA SER A 209 2.33 26.43 7.28
C SER A 209 3.63 25.63 7.44
N ILE A 210 3.59 24.46 8.09
CA ILE A 210 4.71 23.53 8.24
C ILE A 210 4.44 22.15 7.60
N LEU A 211 3.25 21.90 7.04
CA LEU A 211 2.97 20.67 6.31
C LEU A 211 3.49 20.80 4.87
N VAL A 212 4.44 19.94 4.46
CA VAL A 212 5.18 20.10 3.19
C VAL A 212 4.24 20.28 1.99
N HIS A 213 3.18 19.50 1.90
CA HIS A 213 2.25 19.60 0.77
C HIS A 213 1.36 20.86 0.81
N HIS A 214 0.91 21.32 1.99
CA HIS A 214 0.19 22.61 2.10
C HIS A 214 1.10 23.78 1.73
N VAL A 215 2.35 23.76 2.21
CA VAL A 215 3.35 24.79 1.90
C VAL A 215 3.62 24.86 0.40
N LEU A 216 3.72 23.72 -0.29
CA LEU A 216 3.96 23.68 -1.73
C LEU A 216 2.71 24.02 -2.55
N LEU A 217 1.51 23.65 -2.08
CA LEU A 217 0.25 24.05 -2.71
C LEU A 217 0.01 25.56 -2.60
N LYS A 218 0.34 26.15 -1.45
CA LYS A 218 0.25 27.60 -1.17
C LYS A 218 1.59 28.31 -1.38
N ALA A 219 2.45 27.78 -2.24
CA ALA A 219 3.82 28.29 -2.42
C ALA A 219 3.85 29.76 -2.86
N ALA A 220 2.93 30.17 -3.73
CA ALA A 220 2.81 31.57 -4.16
C ALA A 220 2.48 32.50 -2.97
N ASP A 221 1.54 32.10 -2.12
CA ASP A 221 1.13 32.87 -0.93
C ASP A 221 2.29 33.02 0.08
N TYR A 222 3.15 32.00 0.15
CA TYR A 222 4.32 31.99 1.02
C TYR A 222 5.62 32.49 0.36
N ASN A 223 5.55 32.99 -0.89
CA ASN A 223 6.72 33.45 -1.66
C ASN A 223 7.82 32.38 -1.81
N ILE A 224 7.41 31.13 -2.04
CA ILE A 224 8.30 29.98 -2.26
C ILE A 224 8.41 29.73 -3.76
N TYR A 225 9.60 29.93 -4.30
CA TYR A 225 9.91 29.78 -5.73
C TYR A 225 11.07 28.82 -6.00
N ASP A 226 11.82 28.48 -4.95
CA ASP A 226 12.95 27.58 -4.99
C ASP A 226 13.15 26.93 -3.62
N MET A 227 14.16 26.07 -3.56
CA MET A 227 14.46 25.36 -2.32
C MET A 227 14.90 26.29 -1.20
N GLN A 228 15.62 27.38 -1.52
CA GLN A 228 16.13 28.30 -0.50
C GLN A 228 15.01 29.09 0.16
N SER A 229 14.05 29.56 -0.63
CA SER A 229 12.83 30.22 -0.15
C SER A 229 11.94 29.26 0.64
N PHE A 230 11.86 27.99 0.26
CA PHE A 230 11.21 26.95 1.08
C PHE A 230 11.88 26.81 2.45
N LEU A 231 13.21 26.66 2.50
CA LEU A 231 13.94 26.55 3.77
C LEU A 231 13.74 27.79 4.65
N GLN A 232 13.81 28.98 4.06
CA GLN A 232 13.60 30.25 4.77
C GLN A 232 12.19 30.35 5.36
N HIS A 233 11.16 29.94 4.60
CA HIS A 233 9.79 29.89 5.11
C HIS A 233 9.68 28.97 6.34
N MET A 234 10.26 27.77 6.25
CA MET A 234 10.23 26.80 7.36
C MET A 234 11.00 27.29 8.58
N GLU A 235 12.12 27.97 8.40
CA GLU A 235 12.89 28.61 9.46
C GLU A 235 12.05 29.69 10.17
N LEU A 236 11.33 30.52 9.42
CA LEU A 236 10.42 31.53 10.00
C LEU A 236 9.30 30.87 10.83
N GLN A 237 8.73 29.76 10.37
CA GLN A 237 7.73 29.02 11.13
C GLN A 237 8.32 28.41 12.42
N ALA A 238 9.55 27.91 12.36
CA ALA A 238 10.27 27.39 13.51
C ALA A 238 10.52 28.49 14.55
N GLN A 239 11.01 29.67 14.13
CA GLN A 239 11.20 30.84 14.99
C GLN A 239 9.87 31.35 15.59
N GLY A 240 8.75 31.13 14.90
CA GLY A 240 7.40 31.39 15.41
C GLY A 240 6.92 30.38 16.46
N GLY A 241 7.69 29.36 16.80
CA GLY A 241 7.38 28.34 17.82
C GLY A 241 6.51 27.18 17.32
N LEU A 242 6.19 27.11 16.02
CA LEU A 242 5.31 26.04 15.50
C LEU A 242 5.95 24.65 15.58
N PHE A 243 7.27 24.55 15.45
CA PHE A 243 7.97 23.25 15.56
C PHE A 243 7.92 22.71 17.00
N GLU A 244 8.09 23.59 17.99
CA GLU A 244 7.99 23.26 19.40
C GLU A 244 6.55 22.87 19.77
N ASN A 245 5.56 23.66 19.32
CA ASN A 245 4.15 23.36 19.54
C ASN A 245 3.74 22.03 18.90
N LEU A 246 4.19 21.76 17.67
CA LEU A 246 3.99 20.47 17.02
C LEU A 246 4.55 19.34 17.89
N GLY A 247 5.78 19.51 18.39
CA GLY A 247 6.41 18.57 19.31
C GLY A 247 5.55 18.30 20.55
N GLU A 248 5.02 19.33 21.20
CA GLU A 248 4.17 19.19 22.39
C GLU A 248 2.85 18.48 22.09
N VAL A 249 2.11 18.92 21.07
CA VAL A 249 0.81 18.32 20.69
C VAL A 249 0.97 16.86 20.30
N THR A 250 2.04 16.54 19.59
CA THR A 250 2.27 15.20 19.04
C THR A 250 2.73 14.17 20.09
N LYS A 251 3.17 14.58 21.29
CA LYS A 251 3.51 13.65 22.40
C LYS A 251 2.40 12.65 22.69
N GLN A 252 1.17 13.16 22.80
CA GLN A 252 -0.02 12.37 23.13
C GLN A 252 -0.74 11.83 21.89
N GLN A 253 -0.34 12.27 20.69
CA GLN A 253 -0.99 11.95 19.43
C GLN A 253 -0.12 11.07 18.52
N TYR A 254 0.55 10.08 19.09
CA TYR A 254 1.36 9.16 18.30
C TYR A 254 0.51 8.46 17.23
N LYS A 255 0.97 8.52 15.98
CA LYS A 255 0.28 7.94 14.81
C LYS A 255 -1.12 8.52 14.55
N SER A 256 -1.42 9.70 15.09
CA SER A 256 -2.55 10.49 14.61
C SER A 256 -2.34 10.93 13.15
N LYS A 257 -3.41 11.49 12.56
CA LYS A 257 -3.33 12.11 11.23
C LYS A 257 -2.22 13.17 11.19
N LEU A 258 -2.25 14.13 12.12
CA LEU A 258 -1.23 15.18 12.25
C LEU A 258 0.19 14.60 12.36
N TRP A 259 0.38 13.54 13.17
CA TRP A 259 1.68 12.88 13.31
C TRP A 259 2.22 12.33 11.99
N ILE A 260 1.36 11.67 11.22
CA ILE A 260 1.73 11.05 9.93
C ILE A 260 1.97 12.13 8.88
N GLU A 261 1.10 13.13 8.85
CA GLU A 261 1.10 14.24 7.92
C GLU A 261 2.31 15.15 8.10
N ALA A 262 2.70 15.45 9.34
CA ALA A 262 3.94 16.15 9.63
C ALA A 262 5.20 15.37 9.25
N GLN A 263 5.13 14.05 9.04
CA GLN A 263 6.25 13.27 8.50
C GLN A 263 6.25 13.14 6.98
N TYR A 264 5.16 13.54 6.32
CA TYR A 264 5.04 13.46 4.87
C TYR A 264 6.18 14.23 4.20
N MET A 265 6.90 13.57 3.29
CA MET A 265 8.05 14.14 2.55
C MET A 265 9.24 14.58 3.40
N ARG A 266 9.27 14.17 4.68
CA ARG A 266 10.41 14.34 5.56
C ARG A 266 11.19 13.05 5.75
N ILE A 267 12.50 13.16 5.76
CA ILE A 267 13.43 12.09 6.09
C ILE A 267 13.33 11.82 7.60
N ARG A 268 12.83 10.63 7.94
CA ARG A 268 12.80 10.15 9.32
C ARG A 268 14.19 9.69 9.73
N CYS A 269 14.62 9.93 10.97
CA CYS A 269 15.94 9.45 11.46
C CYS A 269 16.17 7.94 11.21
N SER A 270 15.12 7.12 11.30
CA SER A 270 15.19 5.66 11.05
C SER A 270 15.50 5.28 9.59
N MET A 271 15.38 6.23 8.66
CA MET A 271 15.72 6.05 7.24
C MET A 271 17.14 6.51 6.92
N MET A 272 17.83 7.18 7.86
CA MET A 272 19.12 7.81 7.58
C MET A 272 20.17 6.82 7.08
N HIS A 273 20.19 5.61 7.64
CA HIS A 273 21.10 4.57 7.18
C HIS A 273 20.88 4.21 5.71
N MET A 274 19.62 4.12 5.26
CA MET A 274 19.32 3.80 3.86
C MET A 274 19.84 4.90 2.93
N ILE A 275 19.70 6.16 3.34
CA ILE A 275 20.26 7.30 2.61
C ILE A 275 21.79 7.23 2.60
N ALA A 276 22.41 6.94 3.73
CA ALA A 276 23.87 6.87 3.84
C ALA A 276 24.51 5.70 3.05
N THR A 277 23.75 4.63 2.80
CA THR A 277 24.24 3.45 2.08
C THR A 277 23.79 3.35 0.63
N ARG A 278 22.92 4.27 0.16
CA ARG A 278 22.38 4.25 -1.20
C ARG A 278 23.50 4.40 -2.24
N LYS A 279 23.35 3.70 -3.36
CA LYS A 279 24.31 3.66 -4.48
C LYS A 279 23.62 3.74 -5.83
N THR A 280 22.34 3.38 -5.93
CA THR A 280 21.62 3.31 -7.21
C THR A 280 20.36 4.16 -7.22
N HIS A 281 19.89 4.53 -8.42
CA HIS A 281 18.67 5.30 -8.60
C HIS A 281 17.42 4.53 -8.15
N GLU A 282 17.42 3.20 -8.26
CA GLU A 282 16.32 2.37 -7.76
C GLU A 282 16.18 2.46 -6.24
N GLU A 283 17.30 2.60 -5.51
CA GLU A 283 17.27 2.84 -4.07
C GLU A 283 16.73 4.24 -3.75
N ASP A 284 17.08 5.26 -4.54
CA ASP A 284 16.50 6.60 -4.42
C ASP A 284 14.97 6.57 -4.61
N ASP A 285 14.47 5.84 -5.61
CA ASP A 285 13.04 5.67 -5.86
C ASP A 285 12.33 4.94 -4.72
N GLN A 286 12.95 3.89 -4.18
CA GLN A 286 12.42 3.19 -3.01
C GLN A 286 12.36 4.11 -1.78
N ILE A 287 13.43 4.88 -1.53
CA ILE A 287 13.48 5.81 -0.39
C ILE A 287 12.44 6.91 -0.56
N PHE A 288 12.34 7.52 -1.75
CA PHE A 288 11.35 8.54 -2.08
C PHE A 288 9.92 8.03 -1.86
N ASN A 289 9.60 6.84 -2.34
CA ASN A 289 8.27 6.22 -2.16
C ASN A 289 7.91 6.03 -0.68
N MET A 290 8.88 5.73 0.19
CA MET A 290 8.64 5.62 1.64
C MET A 290 8.35 6.97 2.32
N LEU A 291 8.74 8.09 1.72
CA LEU A 291 8.48 9.43 2.26
C LEU A 291 6.98 9.81 2.18
N PHE A 292 6.20 9.17 1.31
CA PHE A 292 4.74 9.36 1.22
C PHE A 292 3.98 8.84 2.43
N CYS A 293 4.64 8.10 3.34
CA CYS A 293 4.00 7.50 4.51
C CYS A 293 2.84 6.53 4.17
N LYS A 294 2.76 6.00 2.94
CA LYS A 294 1.72 5.05 2.52
C LYS A 294 1.66 3.82 3.45
N GLY A 295 0.46 3.44 3.89
CA GLY A 295 0.21 2.28 4.76
C GLY A 295 0.68 2.47 6.21
N ARG A 296 1.03 3.69 6.64
CA ARG A 296 1.44 3.95 8.04
C ARG A 296 0.27 4.18 9.00
N ASP A 297 -0.91 4.34 8.44
CA ASP A 297 -2.26 4.32 9.02
C ASP A 297 -2.86 2.91 9.07
N GLU A 298 -2.19 1.90 8.51
CA GLU A 298 -2.53 0.49 8.69
C GLU A 298 -1.93 -0.07 9.99
N ASN A 299 -2.64 -1.02 10.62
CA ASN A 299 -2.23 -1.70 11.85
C ASN A 299 -1.94 -0.72 13.02
N ILE A 300 -2.78 0.31 13.19
CA ILE A 300 -2.62 1.31 14.26
C ILE A 300 -2.62 0.64 15.63
N GLU A 301 -3.49 -0.34 15.87
CA GLU A 301 -3.61 -1.05 17.15
C GLU A 301 -2.30 -1.71 17.58
N ASP A 302 -1.70 -2.53 16.72
CA ASP A 302 -0.40 -3.19 16.99
C ASP A 302 0.71 -2.17 17.29
N ARG A 303 0.74 -1.06 16.54
CA ARG A 303 1.75 0.00 16.72
C ARG A 303 1.54 0.77 18.02
N VAL A 304 0.29 1.00 18.42
CA VAL A 304 -0.07 1.62 19.71
C VAL A 304 0.29 0.68 20.85
N GLN A 305 0.00 -0.62 20.74
CA GLN A 305 0.43 -1.62 21.72
C GLN A 305 1.96 -1.66 21.86
N GLN A 306 2.69 -1.62 20.74
CA GLN A 306 4.15 -1.56 20.76
C GLN A 306 4.66 -0.28 21.46
N LYS A 307 4.02 0.88 21.23
CA LYS A 307 4.37 2.13 21.95
C LYS A 307 4.08 2.00 23.45
N GLN A 308 2.94 1.41 23.84
CA GLN A 308 2.61 1.18 25.25
C GLN A 308 3.63 0.26 25.93
N HIS A 309 4.05 -0.80 25.25
CA HIS A 309 5.11 -1.68 25.75
C HIS A 309 6.41 -0.91 25.94
N LYS A 310 6.87 -0.13 24.94
CA LYS A 310 8.06 0.71 25.10
C LYS A 310 7.94 1.71 26.26
N ARG A 311 6.76 2.28 26.48
CA ARG A 311 6.50 3.20 27.60
C ARG A 311 6.64 2.51 28.95
N PHE A 312 6.19 1.26 29.08
CA PHE A 312 6.43 0.46 30.27
C PHE A 312 7.92 0.26 30.54
N ILE A 313 8.73 0.01 29.51
CA ILE A 313 10.18 -0.15 29.63
C ILE A 313 10.88 1.15 29.98
N LEU A 314 10.45 2.27 29.39
CA LEU A 314 10.94 3.58 29.77
C LEU A 314 10.75 3.78 31.28
N LYS A 315 9.55 3.47 31.81
CA LYS A 315 9.24 3.49 33.26
C LYS A 315 10.10 2.57 34.12
N GLN A 316 10.55 1.42 33.62
CA GLN A 316 11.54 0.59 34.34
C GLN A 316 12.94 1.24 34.32
N THR A 317 13.31 1.83 33.20
CA THR A 317 14.59 2.53 33.02
C THR A 317 14.68 3.75 33.95
N GLU A 318 13.59 4.49 34.15
CA GLU A 318 13.53 5.61 35.11
C GLU A 318 13.96 5.20 36.52
N LYS A 319 13.47 4.02 36.97
CA LYS A 319 13.78 3.49 38.31
C LYS A 319 15.23 3.04 38.45
N LEU A 320 15.79 2.48 37.39
CA LEU A 320 17.17 2.00 37.37
C LEU A 320 18.17 3.15 37.34
N GLU A 321 17.90 4.17 36.52
CA GLU A 321 18.77 5.35 36.36
C GLU A 321 18.50 6.44 37.41
N ASN A 322 17.44 6.30 38.22
CA ASN A 322 16.94 7.33 39.13
C ASN A 322 16.79 8.70 38.44
N LYS A 323 16.22 8.68 37.22
CA LYS A 323 15.99 9.83 36.36
C LYS A 323 14.55 9.81 35.84
N GLU A 324 13.95 10.99 35.70
CA GLU A 324 12.64 11.14 35.08
C GLU A 324 12.80 11.30 33.56
N TYR A 325 12.02 10.56 32.78
CA TYR A 325 12.05 10.63 31.32
C TYR A 325 10.72 11.14 30.80
N LEU A 326 10.80 12.15 29.93
CA LEU A 326 9.63 12.71 29.26
C LEU A 326 9.34 11.95 27.97
N GLU A 327 8.06 11.81 27.63
CA GLU A 327 7.67 11.40 26.29
C GLU A 327 8.07 12.46 25.28
N CYS A 328 8.62 12.02 24.15
CA CYS A 328 8.98 12.90 23.05
C CYS A 328 7.89 12.88 21.97
N GLY A 329 7.55 14.07 21.46
CA GLY A 329 6.73 14.20 20.26
C GLY A 329 7.58 14.08 19.00
N LEU A 330 7.04 14.59 17.89
CA LEU A 330 7.79 14.70 16.65
C LEU A 330 8.68 15.93 16.68
N LEU A 331 9.99 15.70 16.63
CA LEU A 331 11.01 16.74 16.53
C LEU A 331 11.27 17.08 15.06
N LEU A 332 11.27 18.38 14.77
CA LEU A 332 11.70 18.98 13.51
C LEU A 332 12.90 19.91 13.79
N HIS A 333 13.72 20.17 12.78
CA HIS A 333 14.88 21.06 12.91
C HIS A 333 14.74 22.29 12.03
N GLU A 334 15.00 23.48 12.58
CA GLU A 334 14.91 24.78 11.89
C GLU A 334 15.73 24.82 10.59
N ASN A 335 17.02 24.47 10.65
CA ASN A 335 17.93 24.49 9.50
C ASN A 335 17.79 23.28 8.56
N TYR A 336 17.10 22.23 9.03
CA TYR A 336 16.93 20.97 8.29
C TYR A 336 15.45 20.54 8.39
N PRO A 337 14.50 21.36 7.89
CA PRO A 337 13.07 21.19 8.12
C PRO A 337 12.49 19.96 7.41
N TYR A 338 13.27 19.37 6.50
CA TYR A 338 12.99 18.10 5.86
C TYR A 338 13.41 16.88 6.71
N LEU A 339 14.04 17.07 7.88
CA LEU A 339 14.34 16.00 8.82
C LEU A 339 13.26 15.92 9.90
N CYS A 340 12.98 14.71 10.37
CA CYS A 340 12.16 14.51 11.55
C CYS A 340 12.55 13.27 12.36
N GLY A 341 12.25 13.31 13.65
CA GLY A 341 12.56 12.20 14.56
C GLY A 341 11.68 12.22 15.79
N ALA A 342 11.50 11.06 16.40
CA ALA A 342 10.77 10.91 17.64
C ALA A 342 11.50 9.85 18.49
N PRO A 343 12.41 10.27 19.38
CA PRO A 343 12.98 9.39 20.40
C PRO A 343 11.89 8.74 21.26
N ASP A 344 12.16 7.55 21.81
CA ASP A 344 11.20 6.87 22.69
C ASP A 344 11.09 7.56 24.07
N GLY A 345 12.15 8.26 24.51
CA GLY A 345 12.15 9.13 25.68
C GLY A 345 13.22 10.21 25.59
N ILE A 346 13.04 11.30 26.33
CA ILE A 346 13.96 12.45 26.34
C ILE A 346 14.11 13.02 27.75
N THR A 347 15.32 13.54 28.03
CA THR A 347 15.66 14.33 29.22
C THR A 347 16.42 15.58 28.78
N ASP A 348 16.81 16.43 29.72
CA ASP A 348 17.71 17.57 29.50
C ASP A 348 19.14 17.17 29.08
N ASP A 349 19.55 15.93 29.38
CA ASP A 349 20.92 15.44 29.23
C ASP A 349 21.07 14.43 28.08
N HIS A 350 20.05 13.59 27.84
CA HIS A 350 20.10 12.51 26.86
C HIS A 350 18.73 12.01 26.38
N ILE A 351 18.72 11.34 25.22
CA ILE A 351 17.56 10.60 24.70
C ILE A 351 17.61 9.12 25.06
N VAL A 352 16.46 8.44 24.94
CA VAL A 352 16.35 6.98 25.01
C VAL A 352 15.75 6.44 23.71
N GLU A 353 16.35 5.38 23.17
CA GLU A 353 15.80 4.62 22.05
C GLU A 353 15.67 3.15 22.46
N ILE A 354 14.44 2.62 22.37
CA ILE A 354 14.07 1.28 22.86
C ILE A 354 13.70 0.40 21.67
N LYS A 355 14.37 -0.75 21.57
CA LYS A 355 14.06 -1.81 20.60
C LYS A 355 13.50 -3.04 21.32
N SER A 356 12.32 -3.47 20.87
CA SER A 356 11.63 -4.67 21.36
C SER A 356 11.56 -5.71 20.24
N PRO A 357 12.58 -6.58 20.11
CA PRO A 357 12.54 -7.70 19.17
C PRO A 357 11.46 -8.71 19.58
N LYS A 358 10.80 -9.29 18.57
CA LYS A 358 9.83 -10.38 18.79
C LYS A 358 10.50 -11.76 18.78
N THR A 359 11.65 -11.89 18.13
CA THR A 359 12.39 -13.14 17.94
C THR A 359 13.87 -12.97 18.29
N GLU A 360 14.58 -14.07 18.52
CA GLU A 360 16.04 -14.05 18.71
C GLU A 360 16.78 -13.54 17.46
N GLU A 361 16.30 -13.89 16.27
CA GLU A 361 16.85 -13.35 15.01
C GLU A 361 16.73 -11.83 14.94
N ASP A 362 15.60 -11.27 15.40
CA ASP A 362 15.44 -9.82 15.46
C ASP A 362 16.36 -9.20 16.51
N PHE A 363 16.57 -9.87 17.64
CA PHE A 363 17.50 -9.43 18.68
C PHE A 363 18.93 -9.27 18.13
N GLU A 364 19.40 -10.22 17.34
CA GLU A 364 20.74 -10.17 16.71
C GLU A 364 20.87 -9.07 15.64
N LYS A 365 19.76 -8.64 15.02
CA LYS A 365 19.77 -7.48 14.11
C LYS A 365 19.98 -6.15 14.85
N TYR A 366 19.56 -6.07 16.12
CA TYR A 366 19.69 -4.85 16.92
C TYR A 366 21.08 -4.66 17.55
N LEU A 367 21.80 -5.77 17.76
CA LEU A 367 23.14 -5.81 18.35
C LEU A 367 24.07 -6.70 17.50
N GLU A 368 25.00 -6.09 16.76
CA GLU A 368 26.06 -6.80 16.08
C GLU A 368 26.95 -7.53 17.09
N ALA A 369 27.17 -8.82 16.85
CA ALA A 369 27.89 -9.72 17.75
C ALA A 369 27.38 -9.70 19.22
N ARG A 370 26.13 -9.24 19.44
CA ARG A 370 25.51 -9.02 20.76
C ARG A 370 26.23 -8.01 21.67
N GLU A 371 27.12 -7.20 21.12
CA GLU A 371 27.94 -6.23 21.88
C GLU A 371 27.86 -4.81 21.32
N SER A 372 27.84 -4.64 19.98
CA SER A 372 27.84 -3.32 19.34
C SER A 372 26.51 -3.00 18.67
N ILE A 373 26.15 -1.72 18.63
CA ILE A 373 24.92 -1.26 17.98
C ILE A 373 25.09 -1.40 16.46
N ALA A 374 24.11 -2.00 15.79
CA ALA A 374 24.16 -2.11 14.33
C ALA A 374 24.21 -0.72 13.66
N PRO A 375 24.96 -0.53 12.55
CA PRO A 375 25.15 0.76 11.88
C PRO A 375 23.85 1.48 11.56
N LYS A 376 22.80 0.72 11.24
CA LYS A 376 21.45 1.24 11.00
C LYS A 376 20.91 2.04 12.18
N TYR A 377 21.01 1.50 13.38
CA TYR A 377 20.49 2.13 14.59
C TYR A 377 21.45 3.19 15.11
N MET A 378 22.76 3.04 14.88
CA MET A 378 23.73 4.10 15.17
C MET A 378 23.38 5.39 14.40
N ALA A 379 23.15 5.30 13.09
CA ALA A 379 22.72 6.45 12.29
C ALA A 379 21.39 7.06 12.79
N GLN A 380 20.42 6.21 13.15
CA GLN A 380 19.15 6.69 13.71
C GLN A 380 19.36 7.49 15.01
N ILE A 381 20.13 6.94 15.96
CA ILE A 381 20.35 7.52 17.29
C ILE A 381 21.14 8.82 17.19
N GLN A 382 22.17 8.86 16.35
CA GLN A 382 23.00 10.06 16.13
C GLN A 382 22.16 11.21 15.58
N MET A 383 21.29 10.94 14.60
CA MET A 383 20.36 11.95 14.08
C MET A 383 19.30 12.37 15.12
N GLN A 384 18.78 11.44 15.93
CA GLN A 384 17.85 11.78 17.00
C GLN A 384 18.51 12.66 18.08
N MET A 385 19.76 12.40 18.46
CA MET A 385 20.53 13.25 19.40
C MET A 385 20.73 14.66 18.83
N PHE A 386 21.02 14.76 17.53
CA PHE A 386 21.12 16.04 16.82
C PHE A 386 19.80 16.82 16.87
N LEU A 387 18.66 16.20 16.52
CA LEU A 387 17.35 16.85 16.57
C LEU A 387 16.93 17.25 17.98
N ALA A 388 17.28 16.45 18.98
CA ALA A 388 16.98 16.71 20.38
C ALA A 388 17.97 17.68 21.05
N ASN A 389 19.03 18.10 20.35
CA ASN A 389 20.12 18.92 20.88
C ASN A 389 20.76 18.35 22.16
N VAL A 390 21.00 17.03 22.19
CA VAL A 390 21.68 16.35 23.31
C VAL A 390 22.96 15.66 22.84
N LYS A 391 23.85 15.33 23.78
CA LYS A 391 25.19 14.80 23.47
C LYS A 391 25.35 13.31 23.71
N LYS A 392 24.34 12.64 24.26
CA LYS A 392 24.38 11.19 24.48
C LYS A 392 22.99 10.58 24.40
N ALA A 393 22.95 9.28 24.25
CA ALA A 393 21.73 8.48 24.20
C ALA A 393 21.90 7.18 24.98
N LEU A 394 20.79 6.71 25.55
CA LEU A 394 20.68 5.37 26.11
C LEU A 394 19.93 4.48 25.12
N TYR A 395 20.64 3.51 24.55
CA TYR A 395 20.06 2.52 23.65
C TYR A 395 19.69 1.27 24.45
N CYS A 396 18.41 0.93 24.44
CA CYS A 396 17.85 -0.21 25.18
C CYS A 396 17.37 -1.28 24.20
N VAL A 397 17.90 -2.50 24.30
CA VAL A 397 17.39 -3.66 23.55
C VAL A 397 16.82 -4.67 24.53
N LEU A 398 15.53 -4.98 24.37
CA LEU A 398 14.87 -5.99 25.18
C LEU A 398 15.28 -7.38 24.73
N SER A 399 15.52 -8.29 25.67
CA SER A 399 15.58 -9.71 25.36
C SER A 399 14.22 -10.20 24.83
N PRO A 400 14.16 -11.10 23.83
CA PRO A 400 12.91 -11.70 23.39
C PRO A 400 12.15 -12.42 24.51
N THR A 401 12.87 -12.87 25.54
CA THR A 401 12.33 -13.52 26.74
C THR A 401 12.14 -12.53 27.90
N PHE A 402 12.10 -11.21 27.64
CA PHE A 402 12.02 -10.16 28.66
C PHE A 402 10.88 -10.37 29.66
N GLU A 403 9.71 -10.82 29.21
CA GLU A 403 8.57 -11.13 30.10
C GLU A 403 8.88 -12.22 31.14
N THR A 404 9.84 -13.09 30.85
CA THR A 404 10.23 -14.21 31.72
C THR A 404 11.50 -13.95 32.51
N ASN A 405 12.48 -13.21 31.97
CA ASN A 405 13.80 -13.03 32.60
C ASN A 405 14.12 -11.59 33.00
N GLY A 406 13.32 -10.59 32.58
CA GLY A 406 13.55 -9.17 32.84
C GLY A 406 14.85 -8.63 32.22
N ALA A 407 15.51 -9.35 31.31
CA ALA A 407 16.84 -9.01 30.81
C ALA A 407 16.77 -7.86 29.79
N LEU A 408 17.51 -6.79 30.08
CA LEU A 408 17.64 -5.58 29.28
C LEU A 408 19.12 -5.33 28.99
N HIS A 409 19.44 -5.06 27.72
CA HIS A 409 20.77 -4.63 27.32
C HIS A 409 20.77 -3.11 27.16
N TYR A 410 21.66 -2.43 27.88
CA TYR A 410 21.85 -0.99 27.83
C TYR A 410 23.20 -0.67 27.18
N VAL A 411 23.17 0.24 26.21
CA VAL A 411 24.38 0.79 25.59
C VAL A 411 24.30 2.31 25.60
N TRP A 412 25.29 2.94 26.23
CA TRP A 412 25.46 4.39 26.15
C TRP A 412 26.15 4.77 24.86
N VAL A 413 25.54 5.70 24.12
CA VAL A 413 26.07 6.23 22.87
C VAL A 413 26.43 7.69 23.08
N GLN A 414 27.63 8.08 22.66
CA GLN A 414 28.03 9.49 22.63
C GLN A 414 27.76 10.07 21.24
N ALA A 415 27.38 11.34 21.19
CA ALA A 415 27.25 12.07 19.94
C ALA A 415 28.60 12.12 19.23
N ASP A 416 28.57 11.82 17.94
CA ASP A 416 29.72 11.92 17.04
C ASP A 416 29.43 13.05 16.03
N PRO A 417 29.93 14.27 16.28
CA PRO A 417 29.64 15.43 15.45
C PRO A 417 30.13 15.28 14.00
N GLU A 418 31.24 14.59 13.77
CA GLU A 418 31.79 14.37 12.42
C GLU A 418 30.88 13.40 11.66
N PHE A 419 30.45 12.32 12.31
CA PHE A 419 29.51 11.39 11.71
C PHE A 419 28.15 12.06 11.46
N VAL A 420 27.61 12.84 12.40
CA VAL A 420 26.36 13.60 12.21
C VAL A 420 26.49 14.57 11.04
N ALA A 421 27.59 15.32 10.93
CA ALA A 421 27.82 16.23 9.80
C ALA A 421 27.81 15.49 8.46
N SER A 422 28.41 14.29 8.39
CA SER A 422 28.37 13.45 7.19
C SER A 422 26.94 13.01 6.83
N LEU A 423 26.14 12.61 7.83
CA LEU A 423 24.75 12.20 7.64
C LEU A 423 23.87 13.38 7.19
N LEU A 424 24.08 14.56 7.76
CA LEU A 424 23.38 15.78 7.37
C LEU A 424 23.69 16.16 5.92
N ALA A 425 24.96 16.08 5.50
CA ALA A 425 25.34 16.35 4.11
C ALA A 425 24.67 15.38 3.13
N MET A 426 24.64 14.08 3.45
CA MET A 426 23.97 13.08 2.62
C MET A 426 22.45 13.25 2.58
N ALA A 427 21.84 13.65 3.69
CA ALA A 427 20.41 13.92 3.76
C ALA A 427 20.03 15.19 2.98
N ASP A 428 20.85 16.22 3.06
CA ASP A 428 20.71 17.45 2.30
C ASP A 428 20.79 17.18 0.81
N GLU A 429 21.87 16.53 0.33
CA GLU A 429 22.02 16.13 -1.08
C GLU A 429 20.82 15.31 -1.57
N PHE A 430 20.40 14.27 -0.82
CA PHE A 430 19.26 13.45 -1.20
C PHE A 430 17.97 14.28 -1.30
N TRP A 431 17.68 15.13 -0.32
CA TRP A 431 16.45 15.90 -0.36
C TRP A 431 16.48 16.96 -1.47
N LYS A 432 17.61 17.64 -1.65
CA LYS A 432 17.83 18.68 -2.67
C LYS A 432 17.73 18.14 -4.09
N ASP A 433 18.42 17.05 -4.36
CA ASP A 433 18.66 16.59 -5.72
C ASP A 433 17.63 15.54 -6.17
N VAL A 434 17.01 14.83 -5.22
CA VAL A 434 16.03 13.77 -5.51
C VAL A 434 14.62 14.17 -5.12
N VAL A 435 14.40 14.58 -3.86
CA VAL A 435 13.05 14.76 -3.32
C VAL A 435 12.40 16.04 -3.83
N TYR A 436 13.06 17.19 -3.66
CA TYR A 436 12.50 18.49 -3.98
C TYR A 436 12.10 18.65 -5.46
N PRO A 437 12.93 18.26 -6.46
CA PRO A 437 12.57 18.41 -7.87
C PRO A 437 11.31 17.61 -8.24
N ARG A 438 11.15 16.43 -7.62
CA ARG A 438 9.95 15.60 -7.79
C ARG A 438 8.73 16.23 -7.13
N LEU A 439 8.90 16.86 -5.96
CA LEU A 439 7.81 17.57 -5.30
C LEU A 439 7.31 18.76 -6.11
N ILE A 440 8.20 19.56 -6.70
CA ILE A 440 7.81 20.65 -7.58
C ILE A 440 7.08 20.14 -8.84
N SER A 441 7.46 18.95 -9.33
CA SER A 441 6.71 18.31 -10.43
C SER A 441 5.32 17.80 -10.00
N ILE A 442 5.12 17.44 -8.74
CA ILE A 442 3.83 16.95 -8.20
C ILE A 442 2.91 18.13 -7.84
N TYR A 443 3.48 19.20 -7.28
CA TYR A 443 2.80 20.41 -6.85
C TYR A 443 3.25 21.58 -7.74
N PRO A 444 2.90 21.58 -9.05
CA PRO A 444 3.34 22.62 -9.95
C PRO A 444 2.79 23.97 -9.48
N HIS A 445 3.68 24.93 -9.32
CA HIS A 445 3.29 26.31 -9.04
C HIS A 445 2.49 26.83 -10.23
N THR A 446 1.24 27.23 -10.00
CA THR A 446 0.53 28.11 -10.93
C THR A 446 1.24 29.46 -10.91
N VAL A 447 2.01 29.72 -11.97
CA VAL A 447 2.63 31.02 -12.24
C VAL A 447 1.56 32.06 -12.52
#